data_AF-A0A0A2WNX9-F1
#
_entry.id   AF-A0A0A2WNX9-F1
#
_cell.length_a   1.000
_cell.length_b   1.000
_cell.length_c   1.000
_cell.angle_alpha   90.00
_cell.angle_beta   90.00
_cell.angle_gamma   90.00
#
_symmetry.space_group_name_H-M   'P 1'
#
loop_
_entity.id
_entity.type
_entity.pdbx_description
1 polymer ?
#
loop_
_entity_poly.entity_id
_entity_poly.type
_entity_poly.pdbx_seq_one_letter_code
_entity_poly.pdbx_strand_id
1 'polypeptide(L)'
;MVIHLHAAPRDIDEVTSARARALGELATGFYPDMTWQKVEPQMASDWSRVRGDSQLGWNEVREEAHAAWQVAKLSKDVCCCDDKPVRVTAAA
;
A
#
# COMPACT_ATOMS: atom_id res chain seq x y z
N MET A 1 11.31 12.27 11.19
CA MET A 1 9.88 12.06 11.45
C MET A 1 9.46 10.80 10.71
N VAL A 2 9.52 9.64 11.36
CA VAL A 2 9.17 8.33 10.77
C VAL A 2 7.69 8.09 11.03
N ILE A 3 6.91 8.05 9.95
CA ILE A 3 5.47 7.82 10.01
C ILE A 3 5.27 6.37 10.45
N HIS A 4 5.08 6.16 11.76
CA HIS A 4 4.65 4.89 12.30
C HIS A 4 3.18 4.76 11.92
N LEU A 5 2.92 4.15 10.77
CA LEU A 5 1.58 3.70 10.42
C LEU A 5 1.25 2.58 11.40
N HIS A 6 0.67 2.95 12.54
CA HIS A 6 0.12 2.06 13.54
C HIS A 6 -1.06 1.32 12.92
N ALA A 7 -0.77 0.28 12.15
CA ALA A 7 -1.70 -0.81 11.97
C ALA A 7 -1.85 -1.48 13.33
N ALA A 8 -3.10 -1.64 13.77
CA ALA A 8 -3.45 -2.08 15.11
C ALA A 8 -2.69 -3.37 15.50
N PRO A 9 -2.31 -3.54 16.78
CA PRO A 9 -1.79 -4.81 17.29
C PRO A 9 -2.96 -5.80 17.39
N ARG A 10 -3.47 -6.24 16.25
CA ARG A 10 -4.08 -7.55 16.15
C ARG A 10 -2.93 -8.55 16.30
N ASP A 11 -3.17 -9.69 16.93
CA ASP A 11 -2.22 -10.79 17.10
C ASP A 11 -1.90 -11.45 15.75
N ILE A 12 -1.51 -10.63 14.78
CA ILE A 12 -1.14 -11.01 13.43
C ILE A 12 0.36 -11.25 13.49
N ASP A 13 0.74 -12.49 13.19
CA ASP A 13 2.13 -12.86 13.01
C ASP A 13 2.86 -11.84 12.12
N GLU A 14 4.02 -11.37 12.58
CA GLU A 14 4.80 -10.30 11.94
C GLU A 14 5.11 -10.63 10.47
N VAL A 15 5.40 -11.90 10.17
CA VAL A 15 5.66 -12.37 8.80
C VAL A 15 4.40 -12.24 7.94
N THR A 16 3.24 -12.55 8.49
CA THR A 16 1.94 -12.43 7.81
C THR A 16 1.58 -10.96 7.56
N SER A 17 1.80 -10.07 8.53
CA SER A 17 1.64 -8.61 8.36
C SER A 17 2.58 -8.08 7.26
N ALA A 18 3.86 -8.45 7.30
CA ALA A 18 4.83 -8.04 6.30
C ALA A 18 4.44 -8.47 4.87
N ARG A 19 3.90 -9.69 4.71
CA ARG A 19 3.38 -10.17 3.42
C ARG A 19 2.18 -9.36 2.94
N ALA A 20 1.25 -9.03 3.84
CA ALA A 20 0.06 -8.25 3.49
C ALA A 20 0.44 -6.84 3.05
N ARG A 21 1.39 -6.23 3.78
CA ARG A 21 1.94 -4.91 3.44
C ARG A 21 2.62 -4.93 2.07
N ALA A 22 3.50 -5.90 1.83
CA ALA A 22 4.18 -6.08 0.55
C ALA A 22 3.19 -6.29 -0.62
N LEU A 23 2.10 -7.05 -0.39
CA LEU A 23 1.04 -7.22 -1.37
C LEU A 23 0.38 -5.87 -1.72
N GLY A 24 0.11 -5.02 -0.72
CA GLY A 24 -0.42 -3.66 -0.91
C GLY A 24 0.50 -2.77 -1.73
N GLU A 25 1.80 -2.76 -1.42
CA GLU A 25 2.80 -1.98 -2.15
C GLU A 25 2.95 -2.44 -3.60
N LEU A 26 2.96 -3.76 -3.84
CA LEU A 26 3.00 -4.33 -5.19
C LEU A 26 1.74 -3.98 -5.98
N ALA A 27 0.55 -4.05 -5.36
CA ALA A 27 -0.72 -3.73 -6.00
C ALA A 27 -0.79 -2.27 -6.50
N THR A 28 -0.12 -1.34 -5.84
CA THR A 28 0.00 0.06 -6.32
C THR A 28 0.76 0.13 -7.66
N GLY A 29 1.76 -0.74 -7.85
CA GLY A 29 2.50 -0.84 -9.10
C GLY A 29 1.68 -1.45 -10.23
N PHE A 30 0.88 -2.48 -9.93
CA PHE A 30 0.05 -3.16 -10.92
C PHE A 30 -1.22 -2.38 -11.28
N TYR A 31 -1.77 -1.61 -10.34
CA TYR A 31 -3.06 -0.94 -10.47
C TYR A 31 -3.02 0.55 -10.06
N PRO A 32 -2.20 1.38 -10.72
CA PRO A 32 -2.05 2.80 -10.35
C PRO A 32 -3.36 3.61 -10.50
N ASP A 33 -4.10 3.37 -11.58
CA ASP A 33 -5.31 4.11 -11.94
C ASP A 33 -6.61 3.46 -11.41
N MET A 34 -6.51 2.33 -10.71
CA MET A 34 -7.69 1.65 -10.20
C MET A 34 -8.08 2.11 -8.79
N THR A 35 -9.36 1.96 -8.48
CA THR A 35 -9.92 2.16 -7.15
C THR A 35 -9.80 0.89 -6.32
N TRP A 36 -9.73 1.05 -5.00
CA TRP A 36 -9.66 -0.06 -4.06
C TRP A 36 -10.73 -1.13 -4.30
N GLN A 37 -11.97 -0.74 -4.60
CA GLN A 37 -13.07 -1.69 -4.89
C GLN A 37 -12.80 -2.64 -6.07
N LYS A 38 -12.00 -2.21 -7.07
CA LYS A 38 -11.61 -3.07 -8.20
C LYS A 38 -10.39 -3.92 -7.87
N VAL A 39 -9.48 -3.38 -7.07
CA VAL A 39 -8.21 -4.04 -6.72
C VAL A 39 -8.40 -5.06 -5.59
N GLU A 40 -9.30 -4.81 -4.65
CA GLU A 40 -9.58 -5.65 -3.50
C GLU A 40 -9.89 -7.13 -3.87
N PRO A 41 -10.81 -7.45 -4.80
CA PRO A 41 -11.09 -8.85 -5.14
C PRO A 41 -9.87 -9.56 -5.76
N GLN A 42 -9.03 -8.82 -6.46
CA GLN A 42 -7.80 -9.32 -7.04
C GLN A 42 -6.76 -9.58 -5.95
N MET A 43 -6.54 -8.63 -5.04
CA MET A 43 -5.67 -8.81 -3.89
C MET A 43 -6.14 -9.91 -2.95
N ALA A 44 -7.45 -10.12 -2.78
CA ALA A 44 -7.98 -11.24 -2.00
C ALA A 44 -7.59 -12.60 -2.61
N SER A 45 -7.63 -12.67 -3.95
CA SER A 45 -7.23 -13.84 -4.71
C SER A 45 -5.71 -14.07 -4.63
N ASP A 46 -4.93 -13.00 -4.75
CA ASP A 46 -3.47 -13.06 -4.64
C ASP A 46 -3.02 -13.37 -3.19
N TRP A 47 -3.70 -12.83 -2.18
CA TRP A 47 -3.50 -13.18 -0.77
C TRP A 47 -3.64 -14.68 -0.54
N SER A 48 -4.65 -15.30 -1.12
CA SER A 48 -4.87 -16.74 -1.00
C SER A 48 -3.70 -17.56 -1.57
N ARG A 49 -2.91 -17.00 -2.49
CA ARG A 49 -1.72 -17.63 -3.07
C ARG A 49 -0.45 -17.33 -2.26
N VAL A 50 -0.31 -16.12 -1.70
CA VAL A 50 0.92 -15.69 -0.99
C VAL A 50 0.89 -15.96 0.52
N ARG A 51 -0.29 -16.18 1.12
CA ARG A 51 -0.44 -16.46 2.55
C ARG A 51 0.30 -17.73 3.00
N GLY A 52 0.48 -18.71 2.11
CA GLY A 52 1.14 -19.98 2.44
C GLY A 52 0.45 -20.67 3.62
N ASP A 53 1.23 -21.03 4.64
CA ASP A 53 0.76 -21.63 5.91
C ASP A 53 0.02 -20.67 6.86
N SER A 54 -0.05 -19.36 6.56
CA SER A 54 -0.73 -18.41 7.43
C SER A 54 -2.23 -18.74 7.52
N GLN A 55 -2.70 -19.03 8.73
CA GLN A 55 -4.11 -19.32 9.02
C GLN A 55 -5.03 -18.10 8.84
N LEU A 56 -4.45 -16.90 8.79
CA LEU A 56 -5.16 -15.64 8.64
C LEU A 56 -5.76 -15.46 7.24
N GLY A 57 -7.07 -15.28 7.20
CA GLY A 57 -7.82 -15.01 5.97
C GLY A 57 -7.61 -13.58 5.48
N TRP A 58 -8.01 -13.33 4.22
CA TRP A 58 -7.95 -11.99 3.62
C TRP A 58 -8.61 -10.92 4.49
N ASN A 59 -9.75 -11.22 5.11
CA ASN A 59 -10.48 -10.27 5.97
C ASN A 59 -9.67 -9.74 7.15
N GLU A 60 -8.72 -10.51 7.68
CA GLU A 60 -7.87 -10.11 8.82
C GLU A 60 -6.76 -9.16 8.37
N VAL A 61 -6.22 -9.38 7.16
CA VAL A 61 -5.07 -8.63 6.63
C VAL A 61 -5.45 -7.55 5.62
N ARG A 62 -6.72 -7.49 5.22
CA ARG A 62 -7.24 -6.53 4.23
C ARG A 62 -6.95 -5.09 4.65
N GLU A 63 -7.10 -4.78 5.94
CA GLU A 63 -6.86 -3.44 6.48
C GLU A 63 -5.38 -3.04 6.34
N GLU A 64 -4.46 -3.96 6.66
CA GLU A 64 -3.01 -3.79 6.49
C GLU A 64 -2.61 -3.59 5.03
N ALA A 65 -3.10 -4.48 4.16
CA ALA A 65 -2.83 -4.41 2.73
C ALA A 65 -3.41 -3.12 2.11
N HIS A 66 -4.57 -2.68 2.57
CA HIS A 66 -5.20 -1.43 2.13
C HIS A 66 -4.39 -0.21 2.59
N ALA A 67 -3.97 -0.18 3.85
CA ALA A 67 -3.17 0.90 4.40
C ALA A 67 -1.83 1.04 3.64
N ALA A 68 -1.15 -0.08 3.37
CA ALA A 68 0.07 -0.11 2.57
C ALA A 68 -0.15 0.40 1.15
N TRP A 69 -1.22 -0.04 0.49
CA TRP A 69 -1.61 0.39 -0.86
C TRP A 69 -1.90 1.90 -0.92
N GLN A 70 -2.62 2.44 0.06
CA GLN A 70 -2.91 3.87 0.16
C GLN A 70 -1.63 4.70 0.33
N VAL A 71 -0.73 4.29 1.23
CA VAL A 71 0.54 4.98 1.46
C VAL A 71 1.41 4.96 0.21
N ALA A 72 1.54 3.81 -0.45
CA ALA A 72 2.31 3.69 -1.68
C ALA A 72 1.72 4.54 -2.81
N LYS A 73 0.39 4.61 -2.93
CA LYS A 73 -0.28 5.46 -3.93
C LYS A 73 -0.03 6.94 -3.69
N LEU A 74 -0.21 7.39 -2.44
CA LEU A 74 0.06 8.77 -2.02
C LEU A 74 1.53 9.15 -2.25
N SER A 75 2.46 8.27 -1.91
CA SER A 75 3.90 8.50 -2.14
C SER A 75 4.23 8.67 -3.62
N LYS A 76 3.52 7.95 -4.50
CA LYS A 76 3.73 8.04 -5.96
C LYS A 76 3.17 9.32 -6.53
N ASP A 77 2.00 9.77 -6.06
CA ASP A 77 1.41 11.06 -6.44
C ASP A 77 2.29 12.24 -6.00
N VAL A 78 2.83 12.20 -4.77
CA VAL A 78 3.73 13.24 -4.24
C VAL A 78 5.04 13.32 -5.03
N CYS A 79 5.63 12.18 -5.39
CA CYS A 79 6.84 12.14 -6.23
C CYS A 79 6.64 12.82 -7.60
N CYS A 80 5.44 12.71 -8.18
CA CYS A 80 5.11 13.32 -9.46
C CYS A 80 4.85 14.84 -9.37
N CYS A 81 4.74 15.41 -8.16
CA CYS A 81 4.44 16.83 -7.96
C CYS A 81 5.67 17.73 -7.78
N ASP A 82 6.84 17.15 -7.47
CA ASP A 82 8.08 17.90 -7.22
C ASP A 82 8.79 18.35 -8.52
N ASP A 83 8.40 17.81 -9.68
CA ASP A 83 8.93 18.23 -11.01
C ASP A 83 8.20 19.45 -11.59
N LYS A 84 7.90 20.45 -10.75
CA LYS A 84 7.58 21.79 -11.25
C LYS A 84 8.85 22.63 -11.17
N PRO A 85 9.47 23.03 -12.31
CA PRO A 85 10.61 23.92 -12.25
C PRO A 85 10.14 25.21 -11.58
N VAL A 86 10.70 25.49 -10.39
CA VAL A 86 10.60 26.80 -9.77
C VAL A 86 11.14 27.80 -10.77
N ARG A 87 10.24 28.54 -11.44
CA ARG A 87 10.60 29.73 -12.19
C ARG A 87 11.00 30.76 -11.14
N VAL A 88 12.29 30.78 -10.79
CA VAL A 88 12.88 31.96 -10.16
C VAL A 88 12.76 33.10 -11.15
N THR A 89 11.75 33.95 -10.96
CA THR A 89 11.71 35.25 -11.62
C THR A 89 12.92 36.02 -11.10
N ALA A 90 13.97 36.09 -11.93
CA ALA A 90 15.05 37.04 -11.74
C ALA A 90 14.45 38.44 -11.87
N ALA A 91 14.28 39.12 -10.73
CA ALA A 91 13.96 40.53 -10.69
C ALA A 91 15.20 41.31 -11.15
N ALA A 92 14.99 42.18 -12.14
CA ALA A 92 15.97 43.03 -12.80
C ALA A 92 16.44 44.20 -11.94
#